data_AF-A0A7K1B3U0-F1
#
_entry.id   AF-A0A7K1B3U0-F1
#
_cell.length_a   1.000
_cell.length_b   1.000
_cell.length_c   1.000
_cell.angle_alpha   90.00
_cell.angle_beta   90.00
_cell.angle_gamma   90.00
#
_symmetry.space_group_name_H-M   'P 1'
#
loop_
_entity.id
_entity.type
_entity.pdbx_description
1 polymer ?
#
loop_
_entity_poly.entity_id
_entity_poly.type
_entity_poly.pdbx_seq_one_letter_code
_entity_poly.pdbx_strand_id
1 'polypeptide(L)'
;RSGRGRDRVRRGRRCGKQWIDRRSVGRRTDRAQDRRSGQRADRALGPRRHRRAQTAPAGRRRPRAVPPRAAPVPEVAGPPSAVTATVPALRTPSPADRARVRELLGREPQGAYEIVVRRDDGDPVVLRNDPILDDGTPMPTRYWLVGEREHLAVSRLESTGGVRRAEAELDPDTVADAHHRYAAERDEWVPAGHTGPRPSGGVAGTRTGVKCLHAHYAWFLAGGDDPVGRWVADQLGDTTGTTGTTGTTDLANGSDT
;
A
#
# COMPACT_ATOMS: atom_id res chain seq x y z
N ARG A 1 -7.27 -63.64 -52.54
CA ARG A 1 -7.84 -63.27 -51.21
C ARG A 1 -6.90 -62.22 -50.61
N SER A 2 -7.46 -61.07 -50.16
CA SER A 2 -6.82 -59.85 -49.56
C SER A 2 -5.78 -59.10 -50.41
N GLY A 3 -5.82 -57.79 -50.68
CA GLY A 3 -6.65 -56.67 -50.22
C GLY A 3 -5.77 -55.47 -49.80
N ARG A 4 -6.09 -54.27 -50.30
CA ARG A 4 -5.54 -52.90 -50.03
C ARG A 4 -4.34 -52.50 -50.92
N GLY A 5 -4.36 -51.49 -51.79
CA GLY A 5 -5.17 -50.26 -51.89
C GLY A 5 -4.29 -49.04 -51.60
N ARG A 6 -3.69 -48.43 -52.65
CA ARG A 6 -2.95 -47.15 -52.57
C ARG A 6 -3.32 -46.27 -53.77
N ASP A 7 -4.08 -45.21 -53.50
CA ASP A 7 -4.22 -44.02 -54.35
C ASP A 7 -3.69 -42.82 -53.53
N ARG A 8 -2.65 -42.09 -53.95
CA ARG A 8 -2.53 -41.05 -55.00
C ARG A 8 -3.00 -39.64 -54.55
N VAL A 9 -2.06 -38.69 -54.69
CA VAL A 9 -2.20 -37.29 -55.17
C VAL A 9 -2.17 -36.11 -54.17
N ARG A 10 -0.99 -35.45 -54.20
CA ARG A 10 -0.66 -34.01 -54.43
C ARG A 10 -1.24 -32.83 -53.60
N ARG A 11 -0.34 -31.82 -53.53
CA ARG A 11 -0.49 -30.34 -53.39
C ARG A 11 -0.60 -29.86 -51.92
N GLY A 12 0.04 -28.79 -51.46
CA GLY A 12 0.93 -27.80 -52.06
C GLY A 12 0.90 -26.48 -51.25
N ARG A 13 2.06 -25.81 -51.21
CA ARG A 13 2.32 -24.36 -51.03
C ARG A 13 2.41 -23.70 -49.63
N ARG A 14 3.40 -22.81 -49.61
CA ARG A 14 3.98 -21.91 -48.59
C ARG A 14 3.10 -20.68 -48.26
N CYS A 15 3.56 -19.97 -47.21
CA CYS A 15 3.66 -18.51 -47.00
C CYS A 15 2.88 -18.10 -45.73
N GLY A 16 3.43 -17.52 -44.66
CA GLY A 16 4.54 -16.60 -44.50
C GLY A 16 3.98 -15.20 -44.22
N LYS A 17 3.92 -14.74 -42.96
CA LYS A 17 3.71 -13.31 -42.61
C LYS A 17 4.36 -12.94 -41.26
N GLN A 18 5.48 -12.23 -41.36
CA GLN A 18 5.95 -11.24 -40.40
C GLN A 18 5.01 -10.02 -40.43
N TRP A 19 4.86 -9.31 -39.31
CA TRP A 19 4.44 -7.90 -39.31
C TRP A 19 5.26 -7.10 -38.30
N ILE A 20 5.94 -6.09 -38.82
CA ILE A 20 6.59 -4.97 -38.13
C ILE A 20 5.73 -3.72 -38.35
N ASP A 21 5.63 -2.93 -37.28
CA ASP A 21 5.37 -1.50 -37.09
C ASP A 21 5.34 -0.55 -38.33
N ARG A 22 4.32 0.35 -38.39
CA ARG A 22 4.47 1.83 -38.41
C ARG A 22 3.18 2.59 -38.80
N ARG A 23 2.84 3.57 -37.93
CA ARG A 23 2.35 4.95 -38.12
C ARG A 23 1.46 5.32 -39.34
N SER A 24 0.39 6.07 -39.07
CA SER A 24 -0.18 7.05 -40.02
C SER A 24 -0.82 8.24 -39.30
N VAL A 25 -0.51 9.42 -39.83
CA VAL A 25 -0.86 10.78 -39.42
C VAL A 25 -2.16 11.19 -40.13
N GLY A 26 -3.01 12.00 -39.48
CA GLY A 26 -4.15 12.65 -40.17
C GLY A 26 -4.59 13.93 -39.48
N ARG A 27 -4.21 15.09 -40.05
CA ARG A 27 -4.77 16.42 -39.75
C ARG A 27 -5.97 16.68 -40.67
N ARG A 28 -7.00 17.37 -40.18
CA ARG A 28 -7.85 18.28 -40.97
C ARG A 28 -8.29 19.49 -40.12
N THR A 29 -8.20 20.67 -40.74
CA THR A 29 -8.74 21.99 -40.36
C THR A 29 -10.26 22.01 -40.66
N ASP A 30 -11.13 22.92 -40.19
CA ASP A 30 -11.09 24.39 -40.17
C ASP A 30 -12.23 24.99 -39.29
N ARG A 31 -11.99 26.22 -38.78
CA ARG A 31 -12.87 27.42 -38.57
C ARG A 31 -14.40 27.27 -38.28
N ALA A 32 -15.10 28.10 -37.51
CA ALA A 32 -14.89 29.44 -36.96
C ALA A 32 -15.92 29.77 -35.85
N GLN A 33 -15.51 30.68 -34.94
CA GLN A 33 -16.24 31.78 -34.30
C GLN A 33 -17.69 31.58 -33.80
N ASP A 34 -17.90 31.82 -32.49
CA ASP A 34 -18.93 32.76 -32.07
C ASP A 34 -18.51 33.53 -30.80
N ARG A 35 -18.80 34.84 -30.80
CA ARG A 35 -18.57 35.80 -29.72
C ARG A 35 -19.92 36.30 -29.23
N ARG A 36 -20.17 36.27 -27.91
CA ARG A 36 -21.03 37.22 -27.13
C ARG A 36 -21.16 36.66 -25.69
N SER A 37 -20.57 37.29 -24.68
CA SER A 37 -21.03 38.47 -23.91
C SER A 37 -21.66 38.06 -22.57
N GLY A 38 -21.16 38.60 -21.45
CA GLY A 38 -21.78 38.42 -20.13
C GLY A 38 -20.93 38.91 -18.96
N GLN A 39 -21.02 40.21 -18.65
CA GLN A 39 -20.47 40.90 -17.49
C GLN A 39 -21.01 40.37 -16.15
N ARG A 40 -20.16 40.30 -15.11
CA ARG A 40 -20.47 40.53 -13.67
C ARG A 40 -19.15 40.98 -12.99
N ALA A 41 -18.94 42.25 -12.64
CA ALA A 41 -19.49 43.03 -11.52
C ALA A 41 -19.05 42.53 -10.12
N ASP A 42 -18.10 43.30 -9.56
CA ASP A 42 -17.89 43.67 -8.15
C ASP A 42 -17.93 42.63 -7.03
N ARG A 43 -16.83 42.57 -6.27
CA ARG A 43 -16.84 42.89 -4.83
C ARG A 43 -15.44 43.05 -4.24
N ALA A 44 -15.19 44.25 -3.73
CA ALA A 44 -14.03 44.61 -2.92
C ALA A 44 -14.04 43.86 -1.57
N LEU A 45 -12.89 43.32 -1.17
CA LEU A 45 -12.63 42.79 0.16
C LEU A 45 -11.89 43.85 0.99
N GLY A 46 -12.50 44.26 2.11
CA GLY A 46 -11.95 45.22 3.06
C GLY A 46 -10.77 44.68 3.90
N PRO A 47 -10.08 45.55 4.64
CA PRO A 47 -8.78 45.24 5.24
C PRO A 47 -8.90 44.37 6.50
N ARG A 48 -8.06 43.33 6.58
CA ARG A 48 -7.93 42.46 7.75
C ARG A 48 -7.13 43.16 8.85
N ARG A 49 -7.72 43.21 10.06
CA ARG A 49 -7.11 43.77 11.27
C ARG A 49 -5.99 42.84 11.78
N HIS A 50 -4.79 43.39 11.97
CA HIS A 50 -3.66 42.73 12.62
C HIS A 50 -3.96 42.50 14.11
N ARG A 51 -3.94 41.24 14.56
CA ARG A 51 -3.99 40.91 15.99
C ARG A 51 -2.56 40.68 16.48
N ARG A 52 -2.15 41.56 17.40
CA ARG A 52 -0.86 41.64 18.08
C ARG A 52 -0.66 40.39 18.96
N ALA A 53 0.37 39.59 18.69
CA ALA A 53 0.79 38.50 19.59
C ALA A 53 1.52 39.11 20.79
N GLN A 54 1.06 38.80 22.00
CA GLN A 54 1.69 39.20 23.27
C GLN A 54 2.67 38.09 23.67
N THR A 55 3.93 38.45 23.86
CA THR A 55 5.02 37.58 24.33
C THR A 55 4.97 37.41 25.85
N ALA A 56 5.01 36.16 26.32
CA ALA A 56 5.14 35.80 27.74
C ALA A 56 6.62 35.60 28.14
N PRO A 57 7.00 35.85 29.41
CA PRO A 57 8.41 35.92 29.83
C PRO A 57 9.04 34.53 30.11
N ALA A 58 10.36 34.47 29.87
CA ALA A 58 11.20 33.28 30.00
C ALA A 58 11.41 32.85 31.47
N GLY A 59 10.93 31.65 31.82
CA GLY A 59 11.22 30.97 33.09
C GLY A 59 12.60 30.29 33.07
N ARG A 60 13.40 30.55 34.11
CA ARG A 60 14.75 30.01 34.33
C ARG A 60 14.74 28.47 34.47
N ARG A 61 15.49 27.76 33.62
CA ARG A 61 15.70 26.30 33.74
C ARG A 61 16.90 26.01 34.66
N ARG A 62 16.72 25.07 35.60
CA ARG A 62 17.76 24.53 36.50
C ARG A 62 18.73 23.61 35.73
N PRO A 63 20.01 23.47 36.16
CA PRO A 63 20.99 22.63 35.49
C PRO A 63 20.69 21.13 35.71
N ARG A 64 20.85 20.34 34.64
CA ARG A 64 20.65 18.88 34.62
C ARG A 64 21.98 18.18 34.97
N ALA A 65 21.91 17.20 35.86
CA ALA A 65 23.06 16.41 36.33
C ALA A 65 23.72 15.58 35.21
N VAL A 66 25.04 15.39 35.32
CA VAL A 66 25.90 14.60 34.41
C VAL A 66 25.86 13.12 34.82
N PRO A 67 25.61 12.16 33.91
CA PRO A 67 25.70 10.73 34.22
C PRO A 67 27.16 10.20 34.16
N PRO A 68 27.48 9.11 34.89
CA PRO A 68 28.83 8.55 34.95
C PRO A 68 29.24 7.77 33.68
N ARG A 69 30.56 7.63 33.53
CA ARG A 69 31.30 7.08 32.39
C ARG A 69 31.10 5.57 32.23
N ALA A 70 30.76 5.14 31.00
CA ALA A 70 30.59 3.73 30.64
C ALA A 70 31.93 2.96 30.55
N ALA A 71 31.90 1.69 30.95
CA ALA A 71 32.98 0.71 30.85
C ALA A 71 33.07 0.09 29.43
N PRO A 72 34.21 -0.53 29.05
CA PRO A 72 34.44 -0.96 27.66
C PRO A 72 33.72 -2.27 27.29
N VAL A 73 33.30 -2.37 26.03
CA VAL A 73 32.70 -3.55 25.41
C VAL A 73 33.79 -4.53 24.92
N PRO A 74 33.60 -5.86 25.03
CA PRO A 74 34.47 -6.83 24.39
C PRO A 74 34.12 -6.99 22.91
N GLU A 75 35.16 -7.09 22.10
CA GLU A 75 35.15 -7.40 20.67
C GLU A 75 34.77 -8.88 20.46
N VAL A 76 33.74 -9.16 19.65
CA VAL A 76 33.35 -10.53 19.26
C VAL A 76 33.57 -10.73 17.77
N ALA A 77 34.27 -11.82 17.48
CA ALA A 77 34.76 -12.27 16.20
C ALA A 77 33.69 -12.85 15.25
N GLY A 78 34.00 -12.79 13.95
CA GLY A 78 33.55 -13.74 12.92
C GLY A 78 32.48 -13.24 11.95
N PRO A 79 32.68 -13.35 10.61
CA PRO A 79 31.62 -13.04 9.65
C PRO A 79 30.55 -14.14 9.67
N PRO A 80 29.24 -13.81 9.65
CA PRO A 80 28.23 -14.84 9.53
C PRO A 80 28.25 -15.43 8.10
N SER A 81 28.41 -16.75 8.05
CA SER A 81 28.04 -17.61 6.92
C SER A 81 26.67 -17.23 6.37
N ALA A 82 26.53 -17.34 5.05
CA ALA A 82 25.33 -17.05 4.26
C ALA A 82 24.03 -17.48 4.98
N VAL A 83 23.34 -16.52 5.56
CA VAL A 83 21.99 -16.69 6.07
C VAL A 83 21.09 -16.75 4.83
N THR A 84 20.57 -17.93 4.52
CA THR A 84 19.43 -18.03 3.62
C THR A 84 18.30 -17.25 4.27
N ALA A 85 17.95 -16.10 3.72
CA ALA A 85 16.80 -15.31 4.17
C ALA A 85 15.54 -16.14 3.91
N THR A 86 15.08 -16.87 4.93
CA THR A 86 13.74 -17.44 4.93
C THR A 86 12.77 -16.27 5.06
N VAL A 87 12.08 -15.94 3.97
CA VAL A 87 10.92 -15.05 4.01
C VAL A 87 9.97 -15.61 5.08
N PRO A 88 9.46 -14.81 6.04
CA PRO A 88 8.50 -15.32 7.01
C PRO A 88 7.32 -15.93 6.26
N ALA A 89 6.78 -17.07 6.69
CA ALA A 89 5.65 -17.66 5.97
C ALA A 89 4.35 -16.93 6.30
N LEU A 90 3.56 -16.59 5.27
CA LEU A 90 2.18 -16.14 5.44
C LEU A 90 1.33 -17.25 6.11
N ARG A 91 0.63 -16.94 7.19
CA ARG A 91 -0.38 -17.80 7.83
C ARG A 91 -1.54 -18.05 6.87
N THR A 92 -1.70 -19.30 6.48
CA THR A 92 -2.75 -19.72 5.55
C THR A 92 -4.16 -19.52 6.14
N PRO A 93 -5.08 -18.82 5.44
CA PRO A 93 -6.47 -18.65 5.87
C PRO A 93 -7.27 -19.95 5.90
N SER A 94 -8.18 -20.08 6.86
CA SER A 94 -9.08 -21.24 6.97
C SER A 94 -10.04 -21.33 5.76
N PRO A 95 -10.68 -22.49 5.49
CA PRO A 95 -11.68 -22.59 4.42
C PRO A 95 -12.83 -21.59 4.54
N ALA A 96 -13.29 -21.30 5.76
CA ALA A 96 -14.32 -20.30 6.03
C ALA A 96 -13.83 -18.88 5.71
N ASP A 97 -12.58 -18.56 6.10
CA ASP A 97 -11.96 -17.29 5.76
C ASP A 97 -11.86 -17.09 4.24
N ARG A 98 -11.44 -18.12 3.50
CA ARG A 98 -11.32 -18.02 2.04
C ARG A 98 -12.67 -17.79 1.38
N ALA A 99 -13.72 -18.48 1.84
CA ALA A 99 -15.08 -18.26 1.35
C ALA A 99 -15.53 -16.81 1.60
N ARG A 100 -15.30 -16.31 2.82
CA ARG A 100 -15.67 -14.94 3.19
C ARG A 100 -14.88 -13.88 2.41
N VAL A 101 -13.57 -14.07 2.24
CA VAL A 101 -12.74 -13.16 1.45
C VAL A 101 -13.16 -13.14 -0.02
N ARG A 102 -13.51 -14.29 -0.59
CA ARG A 102 -14.07 -14.37 -1.95
C ARG A 102 -15.35 -13.57 -2.10
N GLU A 103 -16.25 -13.62 -1.11
CA GLU A 103 -17.47 -12.81 -1.10
C GLU A 103 -17.15 -11.31 -1.06
N LEU A 104 -16.26 -10.89 -0.14
CA LEU A 104 -15.86 -9.49 0.01
C LEU A 104 -15.19 -8.93 -1.24
N LEU A 105 -14.36 -9.73 -1.92
CA LEU A 105 -13.69 -9.33 -3.17
C LEU A 105 -14.59 -9.44 -4.40
N GLY A 106 -15.69 -10.19 -4.33
CA GLY A 106 -16.52 -10.55 -5.49
C GLY A 106 -15.82 -11.46 -6.51
N ARG A 107 -14.65 -12.01 -6.18
CA ARG A 107 -13.83 -12.88 -7.05
C ARG A 107 -12.90 -13.75 -6.21
N GLU A 108 -12.37 -14.80 -6.84
CA GLU A 108 -11.33 -15.62 -6.21
C GLU A 108 -10.03 -14.80 -6.06
N PRO A 109 -9.37 -14.83 -4.89
CA PRO A 109 -8.00 -14.32 -4.74
C PRO A 109 -7.04 -15.01 -5.72
N GLN A 110 -6.10 -14.24 -6.28
CA GLN A 110 -5.19 -14.71 -7.35
C GLN A 110 -3.78 -15.04 -6.84
N GLY A 111 -3.61 -15.10 -5.53
CA GLY A 111 -2.33 -15.34 -4.87
C GLY A 111 -2.53 -15.66 -3.40
N ALA A 112 -1.45 -16.06 -2.73
CA ALA A 112 -1.47 -16.29 -1.30
C ALA A 112 -1.64 -14.97 -0.51
N TYR A 113 -2.30 -15.07 0.64
CA TYR A 113 -2.55 -13.94 1.53
C TYR A 113 -2.75 -14.39 2.98
N GLU A 114 -2.57 -13.46 3.91
CA GLU A 114 -2.99 -13.54 5.31
C GLU A 114 -4.17 -12.58 5.56
N ILE A 115 -4.99 -12.88 6.56
CA ILE A 115 -5.87 -11.87 7.18
C ILE A 115 -5.12 -11.30 8.38
N VAL A 116 -4.72 -10.03 8.29
CA VAL A 116 -3.86 -9.37 9.30
C VAL A 116 -4.62 -8.40 10.19
N VAL A 117 -5.82 -7.99 9.78
CA VAL A 117 -6.73 -7.19 10.60
C VAL A 117 -8.12 -7.79 10.49
N ARG A 118 -8.76 -7.96 11.64
CA ARG A 118 -10.16 -8.38 11.77
C ARG A 118 -10.90 -7.38 12.63
N ARG A 119 -12.21 -7.28 12.43
CA ARG A 119 -13.11 -6.62 13.38
C ARG A 119 -13.36 -7.54 14.58
N ASP A 120 -13.92 -6.97 15.65
CA ASP A 120 -14.35 -7.68 16.86
C ASP A 120 -15.30 -8.87 16.61
N ASP A 121 -16.10 -8.83 15.54
CA ASP A 121 -16.96 -9.94 15.11
C ASP A 121 -16.21 -11.04 14.34
N GLY A 122 -14.90 -10.86 14.13
CA GLY A 122 -14.02 -11.77 13.41
C GLY A 122 -13.98 -11.56 11.89
N ASP A 123 -14.80 -10.64 11.34
CA ASP A 123 -14.86 -10.43 9.88
C ASP A 123 -13.53 -9.85 9.34
N PRO A 124 -13.02 -10.32 8.18
CA PRO A 124 -11.76 -9.82 7.63
C PRO A 124 -11.84 -8.34 7.23
N VAL A 125 -10.84 -7.56 7.63
CA VAL A 125 -10.74 -6.14 7.29
C VAL A 125 -9.56 -5.86 6.37
N VAL A 126 -8.38 -6.39 6.69
CA VAL A 126 -7.17 -6.20 5.87
C VAL A 126 -6.54 -7.54 5.51
N LEU A 127 -6.26 -7.71 4.23
CA LEU A 127 -5.41 -8.78 3.72
C LEU A 127 -3.97 -8.29 3.56
N ARG A 128 -2.99 -9.14 3.90
CA ARG A 128 -1.59 -9.00 3.51
C ARG A 128 -1.30 -10.05 2.44
N ASN A 129 -1.08 -9.61 1.21
CA ASN A 129 -0.89 -10.46 0.05
C ASN A 129 0.60 -10.73 -0.20
N ASP A 130 0.86 -11.89 -0.79
CA ASP A 130 2.16 -12.15 -1.39
C ASP A 130 2.45 -11.17 -2.53
N PRO A 131 3.73 -10.79 -2.73
CA PRO A 131 4.10 -9.80 -3.73
C PRO A 131 4.03 -10.33 -5.16
N ILE A 132 3.89 -11.65 -5.35
CA ILE A 132 3.79 -12.34 -6.64
C ILE A 132 2.52 -13.21 -6.62
N LEU A 133 1.69 -13.08 -7.65
CA LEU A 133 0.47 -13.86 -7.84
C LEU A 133 0.78 -15.29 -8.31
N ASP A 134 -0.23 -16.17 -8.30
CA ASP A 134 -0.10 -17.58 -8.68
C ASP A 134 0.38 -17.76 -10.13
N ASP A 135 0.10 -16.80 -11.01
CA ASP A 135 0.53 -16.79 -12.41
C ASP A 135 1.90 -16.10 -12.63
N GLY A 136 2.57 -15.67 -11.55
CA GLY A 136 3.84 -14.95 -11.60
C GLY A 136 3.72 -13.44 -11.83
N THR A 137 2.51 -12.90 -11.98
CA THR A 137 2.28 -11.46 -12.12
C THR A 137 2.60 -10.73 -10.81
N PRO A 138 3.27 -9.57 -10.85
CA PRO A 138 3.46 -8.74 -9.67
C PRO A 138 2.14 -8.27 -9.06
N MET A 139 1.97 -8.50 -7.75
CA MET A 139 0.82 -7.98 -7.03
C MET A 139 0.94 -6.45 -6.90
N PRO A 140 -0.05 -5.66 -7.36
CA PRO A 140 0.04 -4.20 -7.36
C PRO A 140 0.11 -3.58 -5.97
N THR A 141 -0.30 -4.29 -4.92
CA THR A 141 -0.20 -3.79 -3.54
C THR A 141 -0.24 -4.95 -2.53
N ARG A 142 0.59 -4.85 -1.49
CA ARG A 142 0.73 -5.82 -0.41
C ARG A 142 -0.49 -5.82 0.52
N TYR A 143 -1.02 -4.65 0.88
CA TYR A 143 -2.17 -4.55 1.79
C TYR A 143 -3.47 -4.19 1.05
N TRP A 144 -4.54 -4.99 1.25
CA TRP A 144 -5.88 -4.79 0.68
C TRP A 144 -6.92 -4.55 1.78
N LEU A 145 -7.66 -3.45 1.68
CA LEU A 145 -8.83 -3.18 2.50
C LEU A 145 -10.04 -3.92 1.92
N VAL A 146 -10.51 -4.95 2.62
CA VAL A 146 -11.64 -5.80 2.19
C VAL A 146 -12.86 -5.70 3.10
N GLY A 147 -12.69 -5.17 4.32
CA GLY A 147 -13.81 -4.96 5.24
C GLY A 147 -14.86 -4.04 4.61
N GLU A 148 -16.11 -4.49 4.56
CA GLU A 148 -17.18 -3.80 3.82
C GLU A 148 -17.42 -2.37 4.34
N ARG A 149 -17.46 -2.19 5.67
CA ARG A 149 -17.72 -0.88 6.29
C ARG A 149 -16.57 0.09 6.03
N GLU A 150 -15.34 -0.39 6.21
CA GLU A 150 -14.11 0.37 6.05
C GLU A 150 -13.92 0.75 4.58
N HIS A 151 -14.12 -0.20 3.66
CA HIS A 151 -14.08 0.06 2.23
C HIS A 151 -15.11 1.13 1.81
N LEU A 152 -16.36 1.02 2.27
CA LEU A 152 -17.41 2.01 1.98
C LEU A 152 -17.09 3.39 2.56
N ALA A 153 -16.56 3.46 3.78
CA ALA A 153 -16.18 4.72 4.41
C ALA A 153 -15.07 5.43 3.63
N VAL A 154 -14.00 4.69 3.28
CA VAL A 154 -12.90 5.23 2.48
C VAL A 154 -13.37 5.63 1.08
N SER A 155 -14.21 4.84 0.42
CA SER A 155 -14.79 5.19 -0.89
C SER A 155 -15.60 6.48 -0.84
N ARG A 156 -16.34 6.76 0.25
CA ARG A 156 -17.06 8.03 0.43
C ARG A 156 -16.09 9.20 0.65
N LEU A 157 -15.01 8.99 1.41
CA LEU A 157 -13.98 10.01 1.59
C LEU A 157 -13.27 10.33 0.26
N GLU A 158 -12.95 9.32 -0.55
CA GLU A 158 -12.37 9.52 -1.87
C GLU A 158 -13.31 10.28 -2.82
N SER A 159 -14.59 9.90 -2.87
CA SER A 159 -15.57 10.52 -3.77
C SER A 159 -15.82 12.00 -3.46
N THR A 160 -15.57 12.42 -2.22
CA THR A 160 -15.62 13.83 -1.78
C THR A 160 -14.28 14.57 -1.96
N GLY A 161 -13.31 13.94 -2.63
CA GLY A 161 -12.01 14.53 -2.95
C GLY A 161 -10.91 14.27 -1.92
N GLY A 162 -11.04 13.23 -1.09
CA GLY A 162 -10.11 12.90 -0.02
C GLY A 162 -8.65 12.78 -0.46
N VAL A 163 -8.37 12.16 -1.62
CA VAL A 163 -7.00 12.06 -2.17
C VAL A 163 -6.36 13.44 -2.34
N ARG A 164 -7.06 14.37 -3.01
CA ARG A 164 -6.56 15.73 -3.24
C ARG A 164 -6.36 16.50 -1.93
N ARG A 165 -7.18 16.23 -0.91
CA ARG A 165 -7.05 16.85 0.41
C ARG A 165 -5.83 16.31 1.15
N ALA A 166 -5.65 14.99 1.17
CA ALA A 166 -4.46 14.36 1.76
C ALA A 166 -3.17 14.90 1.13
N GLU A 167 -3.10 14.96 -0.21
CA GLU A 167 -1.93 15.50 -0.92
C GLU A 167 -1.69 17.01 -0.68
N ALA A 168 -2.75 17.77 -0.35
CA ALA A 168 -2.62 19.19 -0.05
C ALA A 168 -2.25 19.47 1.41
N GLU A 169 -2.62 18.58 2.33
CA GLU A 169 -2.42 18.72 3.77
C GLU A 169 -1.13 18.05 4.26
N LEU A 170 -0.65 17.02 3.55
CA LEU A 170 0.55 16.28 3.89
C LEU A 170 1.77 16.78 3.11
N ASP A 171 2.92 16.72 3.77
CA ASP A 171 4.21 16.99 3.14
C ASP A 171 4.55 15.89 2.10
N PRO A 172 4.82 16.25 0.82
CA PRO A 172 5.12 15.27 -0.22
C PRO A 172 6.34 14.38 0.08
N ASP A 173 7.37 14.90 0.75
CA ASP A 173 8.57 14.14 1.10
C ASP A 173 8.24 13.06 2.14
N THR A 174 7.40 13.40 3.12
CA THR A 174 6.88 12.44 4.11
C THR A 174 6.07 11.31 3.45
N VAL A 175 5.28 11.61 2.40
CA VAL A 175 4.55 10.58 1.63
C VAL A 175 5.52 9.72 0.80
N ALA A 176 6.55 10.32 0.20
CA ALA A 176 7.58 9.60 -0.54
C ALA A 176 8.36 8.63 0.36
N ASP A 177 8.73 9.05 1.58
CA ASP A 177 9.40 8.19 2.56
C ASP A 177 8.54 6.98 2.95
N ALA A 178 7.22 7.19 3.11
CA ALA A 178 6.28 6.09 3.36
C ALA A 178 6.23 5.10 2.18
N HIS A 179 6.24 5.59 0.95
CA HIS A 179 6.33 4.73 -0.23
C HIS A 179 7.64 3.93 -0.28
N HIS A 180 8.77 4.52 0.10
CA HIS A 180 10.05 3.82 0.17
C HIS A 180 10.03 2.70 1.21
N ARG A 181 9.50 2.97 2.41
CA ARG A 181 9.35 1.94 3.46
C ARG A 181 8.42 0.82 3.03
N TYR A 182 7.30 1.16 2.40
CA TYR A 182 6.36 0.18 1.85
C TYR A 182 7.02 -0.73 0.80
N ALA A 183 7.78 -0.13 -0.12
CA ALA A 183 8.47 -0.86 -1.17
C ALA A 183 9.51 -1.81 -0.59
N ALA A 184 10.32 -1.35 0.37
CA ALA A 184 11.32 -2.17 1.06
C ALA A 184 10.65 -3.36 1.76
N GLU A 185 9.60 -3.12 2.55
CA GLU A 185 8.84 -4.18 3.24
C GLU A 185 8.27 -5.20 2.26
N ARG A 186 7.72 -4.76 1.12
CA ARG A 186 7.22 -5.67 0.09
C ARG A 186 8.36 -6.49 -0.54
N ASP A 187 9.49 -5.86 -0.81
CA ASP A 187 10.59 -6.48 -1.54
C ASP A 187 11.29 -7.57 -0.71
N GLU A 188 11.28 -7.45 0.62
CA GLU A 188 11.70 -8.50 1.56
C GLU A 188 10.92 -9.82 1.42
N TRP A 189 9.70 -9.74 0.89
CA TRP A 189 8.82 -10.90 0.73
C TRP A 189 8.80 -11.47 -0.68
N VAL A 190 9.52 -10.87 -1.61
CA VAL A 190 9.68 -11.47 -2.95
C VAL A 190 10.61 -12.68 -2.79
N PRO A 191 10.20 -13.89 -3.25
CA PRO A 191 11.03 -15.07 -3.12
C PRO A 191 12.44 -14.87 -3.67
N ALA A 192 13.47 -15.32 -2.94
CA ALA A 192 14.87 -15.10 -3.30
C ALA A 192 15.25 -15.64 -4.69
N GLY A 193 14.54 -16.66 -5.18
CA GLY A 193 14.72 -17.24 -6.51
C GLY A 193 13.77 -16.70 -7.60
N HIS A 194 12.99 -15.64 -7.32
CA HIS A 194 12.04 -15.11 -8.30
C HIS A 194 12.76 -14.46 -9.48
N THR A 195 12.55 -15.01 -10.68
CA THR A 195 13.18 -14.55 -11.95
C THR A 195 12.23 -13.78 -12.87
N GLY A 196 10.94 -13.68 -12.50
CA GLY A 196 9.93 -12.96 -13.27
C GLY A 196 9.92 -11.45 -13.03
N PRO A 197 8.92 -10.74 -13.60
CA PRO A 197 8.69 -9.33 -13.29
C PRO A 197 8.54 -9.12 -11.79
N ARG A 198 9.07 -8.01 -11.27
CA ARG A 198 8.98 -7.66 -9.85
C ARG A 198 7.95 -6.55 -9.64
N PRO A 199 7.25 -6.53 -8.49
CA PRO A 199 6.45 -5.37 -8.13
C PRO A 199 7.35 -4.15 -7.96
N SER A 200 6.80 -2.98 -8.24
CA SER A 200 7.51 -1.71 -8.17
C SER A 200 6.58 -0.58 -7.72
N GLY A 201 7.16 0.56 -7.37
CA GLY A 201 6.43 1.68 -6.79
C GLY A 201 6.19 1.53 -5.29
N GLY A 202 5.45 2.47 -4.71
CA GLY A 202 5.07 2.49 -3.31
C GLY A 202 3.73 1.81 -3.03
N VAL A 203 3.02 2.35 -2.05
CA VAL A 203 1.64 1.96 -1.71
C VAL A 203 0.75 2.03 -2.96
N ALA A 204 -0.13 1.04 -3.14
CA ALA A 204 -0.98 0.90 -4.34
C ALA A 204 -0.23 0.77 -5.69
N GLY A 205 1.09 0.55 -5.68
CA GLY A 205 1.93 0.48 -6.87
C GLY A 205 2.13 1.84 -7.55
N THR A 206 1.91 2.94 -6.81
CA THR A 206 2.11 4.29 -7.35
C THR A 206 3.59 4.61 -7.49
N ARG A 207 3.95 5.44 -8.48
CA ARG A 207 5.32 5.96 -8.63
C ARG A 207 5.56 7.17 -7.74
N THR A 208 4.53 7.99 -7.54
CA THR A 208 4.56 9.27 -6.83
C THR A 208 3.16 9.61 -6.36
N GLY A 209 3.03 10.30 -5.22
CA GLY A 209 1.74 10.77 -4.71
C GLY A 209 0.74 9.65 -4.39
N VAL A 210 -0.49 10.03 -4.09
CA VAL A 210 -1.51 9.11 -3.57
C VAL A 210 -2.43 8.65 -4.69
N LYS A 211 -2.38 7.35 -5.03
CA LYS A 211 -3.29 6.78 -6.03
C LYS A 211 -4.70 6.52 -5.49
N CYS A 212 -4.79 5.93 -4.29
CA CYS A 212 -6.04 5.66 -3.58
C CYS A 212 -5.79 5.59 -2.07
N LEU A 213 -6.79 5.95 -1.27
CA LEU A 213 -6.75 5.93 0.19
C LEU A 213 -6.89 4.51 0.77
N HIS A 214 -7.53 3.57 0.06
CA HIS A 214 -7.77 2.21 0.57
C HIS A 214 -6.50 1.46 0.93
N ALA A 215 -5.49 1.50 0.05
CA ALA A 215 -4.23 0.78 0.28
C ALA A 215 -3.42 1.41 1.42
N HIS A 216 -3.45 2.74 1.52
CA HIS A 216 -2.79 3.48 2.60
C HIS A 216 -3.46 3.19 3.95
N TYR A 217 -4.80 3.22 4.00
CA TYR A 217 -5.54 2.91 5.22
C TYR A 217 -5.37 1.44 5.63
N ALA A 218 -5.37 0.51 4.66
CA ALA A 218 -5.09 -0.90 4.92
C ALA A 218 -3.71 -1.12 5.56
N TRP A 219 -2.66 -0.49 5.03
CA TRP A 219 -1.31 -0.63 5.59
C TRP A 219 -1.22 -0.02 6.99
N PHE A 220 -1.83 1.15 7.21
CA PHE A 220 -1.92 1.77 8.53
C PHE A 220 -2.62 0.87 9.56
N LEU A 221 -3.79 0.32 9.23
CA LEU A 221 -4.51 -0.60 10.10
C LEU A 221 -3.70 -1.87 10.43
N ALA A 222 -2.86 -2.32 9.50
CA ALA A 222 -1.95 -3.44 9.70
C ALA A 222 -0.69 -3.08 10.53
N GLY A 223 -0.60 -1.86 11.06
CA GLY A 223 0.51 -1.36 11.88
C GLY A 223 1.64 -0.68 11.09
N GLY A 224 1.45 -0.45 9.79
CA GLY A 224 2.38 0.30 8.96
C GLY A 224 2.44 1.78 9.36
N ASP A 225 3.63 2.37 9.34
CA ASP A 225 3.80 3.81 9.58
C ASP A 225 3.43 4.61 8.32
N ASP A 226 2.14 4.69 8.01
CA ASP A 226 1.62 5.39 6.83
C ASP A 226 1.00 6.74 7.21
N PRO A 227 1.59 7.89 6.81
CA PRO A 227 1.05 9.21 7.11
C PRO A 227 -0.30 9.46 6.42
N VAL A 228 -0.51 8.92 5.21
CA VAL A 228 -1.79 9.03 4.50
C VAL A 228 -2.84 8.14 5.17
N GLY A 229 -2.45 6.92 5.56
CA GLY A 229 -3.34 6.01 6.28
C GLY A 229 -3.76 6.57 7.64
N ARG A 230 -2.84 7.19 8.39
CA ARG A 230 -3.16 7.93 9.63
C ARG A 230 -4.10 9.10 9.36
N TRP A 231 -3.83 9.88 8.31
CA TRP A 231 -4.72 10.97 7.91
C TRP A 231 -6.13 10.47 7.60
N VAL A 232 -6.29 9.32 6.93
CA VAL A 232 -7.60 8.69 6.68
C VAL A 232 -8.29 8.35 8.00
N ALA A 233 -7.57 7.72 8.94
CA ALA A 233 -8.10 7.37 10.26
C ALA A 233 -8.67 8.61 10.97
N ASP A 234 -7.94 9.73 10.95
CA ASP A 234 -8.38 11.00 11.53
C ASP A 234 -9.65 11.53 10.85
N GLN A 235 -9.76 11.42 9.53
CA GLN A 235 -10.97 11.84 8.79
C GLN A 235 -12.19 10.98 9.11
N LEU A 236 -12.00 9.70 9.40
CA LEU A 236 -13.07 8.76 9.73
C LEU A 236 -13.46 8.80 11.21
N GLY A 237 -12.63 9.42 12.06
CA GLY A 237 -12.80 9.40 13.51
C GLY A 237 -12.29 8.11 14.16
N ASP A 238 -11.54 7.30 13.41
CA ASP A 238 -11.00 6.02 13.85
C ASP A 238 -9.71 6.28 14.64
N THR A 239 -9.81 6.48 15.95
CA THR A 239 -8.65 6.80 16.82
C THR A 239 -7.85 5.56 17.23
N THR A 240 -7.89 4.47 16.45
CA THR A 240 -7.14 3.24 16.77
C THR A 240 -5.64 3.48 16.64
N GLY A 241 -5.02 3.83 17.76
CA GLY A 241 -3.57 3.93 17.93
C GLY A 241 -3.21 3.73 19.40
N THR A 242 -2.38 2.71 19.66
CA THR A 242 -1.70 2.39 20.94
C THR A 242 -2.42 1.45 21.90
N THR A 243 -2.31 0.14 21.65
CA THR A 243 -2.22 -0.84 22.75
C THR A 243 -1.16 -1.88 22.43
N GLY A 244 0.06 -1.62 22.91
CA GLY A 244 1.08 -2.64 23.03
C GLY A 244 0.69 -3.61 24.14
N THR A 245 0.50 -4.86 23.77
CA THR A 245 0.35 -5.97 24.71
C THR A 245 1.66 -6.19 25.46
N THR A 246 1.68 -5.94 26.77
CA THR A 246 2.55 -6.65 27.72
C THR A 246 1.68 -7.16 28.85
N GLY A 247 1.07 -8.33 28.62
CA GLY A 247 0.59 -9.17 29.70
C GLY A 247 1.79 -9.90 30.29
N THR A 248 2.28 -9.44 31.44
CA THR A 248 3.09 -10.28 32.31
C THR A 248 2.14 -11.01 33.24
N THR A 249 1.83 -12.25 32.89
CA THR A 249 1.40 -13.27 33.84
C THR A 249 2.62 -13.62 34.68
N ASP A 250 2.59 -13.39 35.99
CA ASP A 250 3.52 -14.02 36.91
C ASP A 250 2.73 -14.92 37.86
N LEU A 251 2.85 -16.23 37.62
CA LEU A 251 2.42 -17.31 38.49
C LEU A 251 3.63 -17.71 39.34
N ALA A 252 3.50 -17.47 40.65
CA ALA A 252 3.94 -18.27 41.78
C ALA A 252 5.27 -19.07 41.73
N ASN A 253 6.14 -18.79 42.69
CA ASN A 253 6.79 -19.75 43.61
C ASN A 253 7.46 -18.91 44.73
N GLY A 254 7.32 -19.12 46.04
CA GLY A 254 7.00 -20.33 46.79
C GLY A 254 8.28 -21.05 47.22
N SER A 255 8.93 -20.57 48.30
CA SER A 255 9.90 -21.25 49.22
C SER A 255 10.25 -20.20 50.30
N ASP A 256 9.79 -20.23 51.55
CA ASP A 256 10.09 -21.16 52.67
C ASP A 256 11.59 -21.34 52.93
N THR A 257 12.19 -20.49 53.78
CA THR A 257 12.80 -20.82 55.10
C THR A 257 13.32 -19.58 55.81
#